data_AF-A0A0G1FVQ5-F1
#
_entry.id   AF-A0A0G1FVQ5-F1
#
_cell.length_a   1.000
_cell.length_b   1.000
_cell.length_c   1.000
_cell.angle_alpha   90.00
_cell.angle_beta   90.00
_cell.angle_gamma   90.00
#
_symmetry.space_group_name_H-M   'P 1'
#
loop_
_entity.id
_entity.type
_entity.pdbx_description
1 polymer ?
#
loop_
_entity_poly.entity_id
_entity_poly.type
_entity_poly.pdbx_seq_one_letter_code
_entity_poly.pdbx_strand_id
1 'polypeptide(L)'
;MSNQTKNPVADQAVSVQLGFEMGVLISGLKVSDDVKEALLILLEQATPKQLIELHKALQQAFLMEATKEVDEQYEQKLRELVKEFEQKKFEQKNSEAEVEVERELNDIKNELKAKDNKILI
;
A
#
# COMPACT_ATOMS: atom_id res chain seq x y z
N MET A 1 -0.40 -51.26 24.94
CA MET A 1 0.29 -51.03 23.65
C MET A 1 -0.80 -50.70 22.64
N SER A 2 -1.07 -49.41 22.41
CA SER A 2 -2.17 -48.99 21.53
C SER A 2 -1.64 -48.90 20.10
N ASN A 3 -2.01 -49.85 19.25
CA ASN A 3 -1.76 -49.77 17.81
C ASN A 3 -2.68 -48.67 17.25
N GLN A 4 -2.14 -47.47 17.09
CA GLN A 4 -2.76 -46.46 16.23
C GLN A 4 -2.67 -46.98 14.79
N THR A 5 -3.76 -47.56 14.32
CA THR A 5 -3.99 -47.80 12.89
C THR A 5 -4.04 -46.45 12.20
N LYS A 6 -2.91 -46.02 11.61
CA LYS A 6 -2.90 -44.92 10.64
C LYS A 6 -3.87 -45.26 9.52
N ASN A 7 -4.88 -44.42 9.31
CA ASN A 7 -5.85 -44.59 8.24
C ASN A 7 -5.20 -44.10 6.93
N PRO A 8 -4.81 -45.01 6.01
CA PRO A 8 -4.04 -44.65 4.82
C PRO A 8 -4.81 -43.70 3.88
N VAL A 9 -6.14 -43.72 3.93
CA VAL A 9 -6.99 -42.84 3.11
C VAL A 9 -6.91 -41.39 3.59
N ALA A 10 -6.82 -41.17 4.91
CA ALA A 10 -6.70 -39.83 5.49
C ALA A 10 -5.31 -39.24 5.22
N ASP A 11 -4.26 -40.04 5.34
CA ASP A 11 -2.88 -39.62 5.06
C ASP A 11 -2.69 -39.24 3.58
N GLN A 12 -3.36 -39.94 2.66
CA GLN A 12 -3.32 -39.63 1.24
C GLN A 12 -4.05 -38.34 0.89
N ALA A 13 -5.23 -38.09 1.49
CA ALA A 13 -5.98 -36.85 1.28
C ALA A 13 -5.20 -35.61 1.75
N VAL A 14 -4.51 -35.71 2.88
CA VAL A 14 -3.65 -34.64 3.41
C VAL A 14 -2.47 -34.36 2.47
N SER A 15 -1.84 -35.40 1.93
CA SER A 15 -0.73 -35.26 0.98
C SER A 15 -1.16 -34.57 -0.33
N VAL A 16 -2.32 -34.95 -0.88
CA VAL A 16 -2.88 -34.34 -2.09
C VAL A 16 -3.21 -32.86 -1.87
N GLN A 17 -3.82 -32.54 -0.71
CA GLN A 17 -4.14 -31.16 -0.36
C GLN A 17 -2.88 -30.30 -0.25
N LEU A 18 -1.86 -30.79 0.46
CA LEU A 18 -0.59 -30.07 0.60
C LEU A 18 0.09 -29.85 -0.76
N GLY A 19 0.10 -30.86 -1.63
CA GLY A 19 0.66 -30.73 -2.98
C GLY A 19 -0.07 -29.68 -3.82
N PHE A 20 -1.40 -29.65 -3.74
CA PHE A 20 -2.20 -28.62 -4.39
C PHE A 20 -1.89 -27.21 -3.87
N GLU A 21 -1.85 -27.03 -2.55
CA GLU A 21 -1.53 -25.73 -1.91
C GLU A 21 -0.15 -25.23 -2.31
N MET A 22 0.86 -26.11 -2.31
CA MET A 22 2.21 -25.75 -2.75
C MET A 22 2.26 -25.38 -4.23
N GLY A 23 1.55 -26.10 -5.10
CA GLY A 23 1.46 -25.77 -6.53
C GLY A 23 0.88 -24.37 -6.77
N VAL A 24 -0.20 -24.02 -6.07
CA VAL A 24 -0.80 -22.68 -6.12
C VAL A 24 0.20 -21.62 -5.66
N LEU A 25 0.84 -21.82 -4.51
CA LEU A 25 1.78 -20.84 -3.96
C LEU A 25 3.00 -20.62 -4.86
N ILE A 26 3.58 -21.69 -5.41
CA ILE A 26 4.72 -21.60 -6.34
C ILE A 26 4.32 -20.88 -7.63
N SER A 27 3.13 -21.17 -8.17
CA SER A 27 2.64 -20.51 -9.38
C SER A 27 2.52 -18.99 -9.21
N GLY A 28 2.08 -18.55 -8.02
CA GLY A 28 1.91 -17.15 -7.65
C GLY A 28 3.21 -16.40 -7.34
N LEU A 29 4.36 -17.06 -7.26
CA LEU A 29 5.64 -16.38 -7.04
C LEU A 29 6.02 -15.51 -8.25
N LYS A 30 6.41 -14.27 -8.00
CA LYS A 30 6.98 -13.34 -9.00
C LYS A 30 8.48 -13.62 -9.22
N VAL A 31 8.81 -14.85 -9.61
CA VAL A 31 10.16 -15.32 -9.97
C VAL A 31 10.15 -15.97 -11.36
N SER A 32 11.32 -16.20 -11.95
CA SER A 32 11.42 -16.84 -13.27
C SER A 32 10.92 -18.29 -13.24
N ASP A 33 10.48 -18.78 -14.41
CA ASP A 33 9.96 -20.14 -14.54
C ASP A 33 11.04 -21.19 -14.22
N ASP A 34 12.30 -20.96 -14.60
CA ASP A 34 13.44 -21.82 -14.21
C ASP A 34 13.56 -22.00 -12.68
N VAL A 35 13.27 -20.94 -11.92
CA VAL A 35 13.32 -21.00 -10.44
C VAL A 35 12.11 -21.77 -9.91
N LYS A 36 10.95 -21.65 -10.55
CA LYS A 36 9.75 -22.44 -10.20
C LYS A 36 9.98 -23.92 -10.50
N GLU A 37 10.58 -24.25 -11.64
CA GLU A 37 10.93 -25.63 -11.99
C GLU A 37 11.96 -26.22 -11.01
N ALA A 38 13.01 -25.46 -10.66
CA ALA A 38 13.97 -25.88 -9.64
C ALA A 38 13.30 -26.14 -8.28
N LEU A 39 12.33 -25.31 -7.89
CA LEU A 39 11.53 -25.52 -6.68
C LEU A 39 10.73 -26.83 -6.74
N LEU A 40 10.07 -27.13 -7.87
CA LEU A 40 9.31 -28.37 -8.05
C LEU A 40 10.19 -29.61 -7.91
N ILE A 41 11.40 -29.60 -8.50
CA ILE A 41 12.37 -30.69 -8.36
C ILE A 41 12.80 -30.89 -6.90
N LEU A 42 12.97 -29.79 -6.15
CA LEU A 42 13.30 -29.86 -4.73
C LEU A 42 12.17 -30.44 -3.88
N LEU A 43 10.90 -30.24 -4.26
CA LEU A 43 9.76 -30.82 -3.55
C LEU A 43 9.79 -32.35 -3.57
N GLU A 44 10.16 -32.95 -4.69
CA GLU A 44 10.19 -34.41 -4.84
C GLU A 44 11.22 -35.08 -3.91
N GLN A 45 12.26 -34.34 -3.53
CA GLN A 45 13.35 -34.82 -2.68
C GLN A 45 13.19 -34.42 -1.21
N ALA A 46 12.24 -33.53 -0.91
CA ALA A 46 12.07 -32.97 0.41
C ALA A 46 11.45 -33.97 1.39
N THR A 47 11.97 -33.99 2.61
CA THR A 47 11.33 -34.72 3.70
C THR A 47 9.99 -34.05 4.08
N PRO A 48 9.05 -34.78 4.71
CA PRO A 48 7.77 -34.19 5.13
C PRO A 48 7.92 -32.94 6.01
N LYS A 49 8.94 -32.91 6.88
CA LYS A 49 9.21 -31.74 7.73
C LYS A 49 9.65 -30.53 6.89
N GLN A 50 10.52 -30.74 5.91
CA GLN A 50 10.97 -29.69 5.01
C GLN A 50 9.84 -29.17 4.12
N LEU A 51 8.94 -30.04 3.66
CA LEU A 51 7.74 -29.64 2.92
C LEU A 51 6.83 -28.73 3.75
N ILE A 52 6.62 -29.04 5.03
CA ILE A 52 5.83 -28.19 5.94
C ILE A 52 6.50 -26.83 6.16
N GLU A 53 7.82 -26.80 6.36
CA GLU A 53 8.57 -25.56 6.55
C GLU A 53 8.55 -24.69 5.28
N LEU A 54 8.75 -25.30 4.11
CA LEU A 54 8.66 -24.62 2.83
C LEU A 54 7.25 -24.09 2.55
N HIS A 55 6.22 -24.89 2.83
CA HIS A 55 4.83 -24.46 2.71
C HIS A 55 4.54 -23.20 3.54
N LYS A 56 4.99 -23.16 4.81
CA LYS A 56 4.85 -21.97 5.66
C LYS A 56 5.57 -20.75 5.09
N ALA A 57 6.79 -20.94 4.59
CA ALA A 57 7.57 -19.85 4.00
C ALA A 57 6.87 -19.29 2.74
N LEU A 58 6.33 -20.17 1.90
CA LEU A 58 5.58 -19.78 0.70
C LEU A 58 4.28 -19.06 1.04
N GLN A 59 3.53 -19.52 2.04
CA GLN A 59 2.33 -18.83 2.53
C GLN A 59 2.65 -17.43 3.04
N GLN A 60 3.73 -17.28 3.81
CA GLN A 60 4.16 -15.98 4.31
C GLN A 60 4.56 -15.05 3.16
N ALA A 61 5.32 -15.54 2.19
CA ALA A 61 5.73 -14.77 1.02
C ALA A 61 4.50 -14.31 0.20
N PHE A 62 3.53 -15.19 0.00
CA PHE A 62 2.28 -14.87 -0.69
C PHE A 62 1.49 -13.75 0.01
N LEU A 63 1.37 -13.83 1.34
CA LEU A 63 0.70 -12.79 2.13
C LEU A 63 1.43 -11.45 2.07
N MET A 64 2.77 -11.45 2.16
CA MET A 64 3.58 -10.24 2.07
C MET A 64 3.50 -9.59 0.68
N GLU A 65 3.44 -10.39 -0.38
CA GLU A 65 3.27 -9.87 -1.74
C GLU A 65 1.89 -9.25 -1.94
N ALA A 66 0.85 -9.87 -1.38
CA ALA A 66 -0.52 -9.34 -1.43
C ALA A 66 -0.66 -8.01 -0.68
N THR A 67 0.08 -7.80 0.41
CA THR A 67 0.05 -6.53 1.16
C THR A 67 0.85 -5.43 0.48
N LYS A 68 1.91 -5.77 -0.27
CA LYS A 68 2.79 -4.78 -0.89
C LYS A 68 2.06 -3.84 -1.86
N GLU A 69 1.19 -4.38 -2.70
CA GLU A 69 0.39 -3.57 -3.64
C GLU A 69 -0.62 -2.67 -2.90
N VAL A 70 -1.20 -3.16 -1.80
CA VAL A 70 -2.11 -2.38 -0.95
C VAL A 70 -1.35 -1.26 -0.25
N ASP A 71 -0.14 -1.53 0.24
CA ASP A 71 0.72 -0.54 0.89
C ASP A 71 1.14 0.55 -0.11
N GLU A 72 1.51 0.19 -1.34
CA GLU A 72 1.84 1.13 -2.41
C GLU A 72 0.64 2.03 -2.77
N GLN A 73 -0.55 1.46 -2.91
CA GLN A 73 -1.79 2.23 -3.16
C GLN A 73 -2.13 3.17 -1.99
N TYR A 74 -1.90 2.72 -0.76
CA TYR A 74 -2.13 3.52 0.43
C TYR A 74 -1.14 4.70 0.51
N GLU A 75 0.15 4.46 0.21
CA GLU A 75 1.16 5.51 0.14
C GLU A 75 0.81 6.56 -0.93
N GLN A 76 0.33 6.12 -2.10
CA GLN A 76 -0.12 7.03 -3.14
C GLN A 76 -1.27 7.92 -2.68
N LYS A 77 -2.29 7.33 -2.04
CA LYS A 77 -3.42 8.10 -1.46
C LYS A 77 -2.97 9.11 -0.40
N LEU A 78 -2.02 8.73 0.46
CA LEU A 78 -1.46 9.64 1.45
C LEU A 78 -0.73 10.83 0.79
N ARG A 79 0.03 10.57 -0.28
CA ARG A 79 0.72 11.62 -1.04
C ARG A 79 -0.27 12.57 -1.73
N GLU A 80 -1.35 12.05 -2.29
CA GLU A 80 -2.44 12.86 -2.88
C GLU A 80 -3.11 13.74 -1.82
N LEU A 81 -3.44 13.16 -0.66
CA LEU A 81 -4.06 13.89 0.44
C LEU A 81 -3.16 15.04 0.95
N VAL A 82 -1.85 14.79 1.10
CA VAL A 82 -0.87 15.83 1.49
C VAL A 82 -0.87 16.98 0.47
N LYS A 83 -0.86 16.68 -0.82
CA LYS A 83 -0.92 17.71 -1.88
C LYS A 83 -2.20 18.54 -1.78
N GLU A 84 -3.35 17.91 -1.58
CA GLU A 84 -4.62 18.64 -1.42
C GLU A 84 -4.60 19.59 -0.22
N PHE A 85 -4.02 19.16 0.91
CA PHE A 85 -3.90 20.01 2.10
C PHE A 85 -2.96 21.19 1.87
N GLU A 86 -1.81 20.97 1.25
CA GLU A 86 -0.86 22.04 0.92
C GLU A 86 -1.47 23.06 -0.04
N GLN A 87 -2.20 22.58 -1.05
CA GLN A 87 -2.86 23.44 -2.01
C GLN A 87 -3.98 24.28 -1.37
N LYS A 88 -4.84 23.67 -0.55
CA LYS A 88 -5.88 24.41 0.20
C LYS A 88 -5.29 25.46 1.14
N LYS A 89 -4.16 25.15 1.78
CA LYS A 89 -3.46 26.10 2.65
C LYS A 89 -2.88 27.28 1.86
N PHE A 90 -2.39 27.04 0.65
CA PHE A 90 -1.91 28.08 -0.25
C PHE A 90 -3.05 28.98 -0.75
N GLU A 91 -4.16 28.38 -1.16
CA GLU A 91 -5.37 29.10 -1.59
C GLU A 91 -5.96 29.97 -0.47
N GLN A 92 -5.99 29.47 0.77
CA GLN A 92 -6.40 30.28 1.93
C GLN A 92 -5.49 31.48 2.18
N LYS A 93 -4.17 31.28 2.15
CA LYS A 93 -3.22 32.38 2.33
C LYS A 93 -3.32 33.45 1.25
N ASN A 94 -3.54 33.05 0.00
CA ASN A 94 -3.71 34.01 -1.09
C ASN A 94 -5.01 34.81 -0.94
N SER A 95 -6.10 34.14 -0.54
CA SER A 95 -7.38 34.81 -0.23
C SER A 95 -7.22 35.83 0.90
N GLU A 96 -6.52 35.49 1.98
CA GLU A 96 -6.24 36.41 3.08
C GLU A 96 -5.39 37.62 2.63
N ALA A 97 -4.37 37.38 1.81
CA ALA A 97 -3.52 38.44 1.27
C ALA A 97 -4.27 39.37 0.31
N GLU A 98 -5.16 38.85 -0.54
CA GLU A 98 -6.00 39.66 -1.43
C GLU A 98 -6.94 40.57 -0.65
N VAL A 99 -7.56 40.07 0.42
CA VAL A 99 -8.43 40.86 1.31
C VAL A 99 -7.66 41.97 2.01
N GLU A 100 -6.42 41.72 2.42
CA GLU A 100 -5.58 42.72 3.09
C GLU A 100 -5.15 43.84 2.12
N VAL A 101 -4.72 43.48 0.90
CA VAL A 101 -4.38 44.46 -0.16
C VAL A 101 -5.59 45.33 -0.52
N GLU A 102 -6.78 44.75 -0.64
CA GLU A 102 -8.00 45.50 -0.96
C GLU A 102 -8.39 46.49 0.15
N ARG A 103 -8.10 46.13 1.41
CA ARG A 103 -8.29 47.01 2.56
C ARG A 103 -7.33 48.20 2.53
N GLU A 104 -6.04 47.94 2.33
CA GLU A 104 -5.01 48.99 2.23
C GLU A 104 -5.30 49.97 1.08
N LEU A 105 -5.73 49.44 -0.08
CA LEU A 105 -6.12 50.27 -1.23
C LEU A 105 -7.32 51.17 -0.93
N ASN A 106 -8.31 50.67 -0.20
CA ASN A 106 -9.47 51.46 0.20
C ASN A 106 -9.10 52.56 1.21
N ASP A 107 -8.20 52.28 2.15
CA ASP A 107 -7.72 53.26 3.12
C ASP A 107 -6.95 54.38 2.42
N ILE A 108 -6.03 54.06 1.51
CA ILE A 108 -5.29 55.05 0.69
C ILE A 108 -6.27 55.91 -0.13
N LYS A 109 -7.28 55.29 -0.75
CA LYS A 109 -8.28 56.02 -1.55
C LYS A 109 -9.11 56.99 -0.71
N ASN A 110 -9.44 56.61 0.53
CA ASN A 110 -10.16 57.47 1.46
C ASN A 110 -9.28 58.63 1.96
N GLU A 111 -8.00 58.38 2.23
CA GLU A 111 -7.04 59.43 2.58
C GLU A 111 -6.81 60.44 1.45
N LEU A 112 -6.70 59.97 0.20
CA LEU A 112 -6.59 60.84 -0.98
C LEU A 112 -7.81 61.75 -1.12
N LYS A 113 -9.03 61.19 -1.01
CA LYS A 113 -10.27 61.99 -1.02
C LYS A 113 -10.32 63.02 0.12
N ALA A 114 -9.85 62.65 1.31
CA ALA A 114 -9.82 63.56 2.46
C ALA A 114 -8.79 64.69 2.29
N LYS A 115 -7.67 64.44 1.58
CA LYS A 115 -6.67 65.46 1.22
C LYS A 115 -7.17 66.38 0.12
N ASP A 116 -7.83 65.86 -0.91
CA ASP A 116 -8.40 66.67 -2.00
C ASP A 116 -9.49 67.64 -1.48
N ASN A 117 -10.31 67.21 -0.52
CA ASN A 117 -11.32 68.07 0.11
C ASN A 117 -10.72 69.18 1.01
N LYS A 118 -9.45 69.04 1.47
CA LYS A 118 -8.77 70.04 2.29
C LYS A 118 -8.08 71.14 1.48
N ILE A 119 -7.88 70.96 0.18
CA ILE A 119 -7.21 71.93 -0.71
C ILE A 119 -8.22 72.93 -1.33
N LEU A 120 -9.53 72.63 -1.23
CA LEU A 120 -10.63 73.41 -1.82
C LEU A 120 -11.34 74.40 -0.85
N ILE A 121 -10.78 74.66 0.34
CA ILE A 121 -11.28 75.65 1.32
C ILE A 121 -10.22 76.74 1.50
#